data_AF-A0A7J3MNJ2-F1
#
_entry.id   AF-A0A7J3MNJ2-F1
#
_cell.length_a   1.000
_cell.length_b   1.000
_cell.length_c   1.000
_cell.angle_alpha   90.00
_cell.angle_beta   90.00
_cell.angle_gamma   90.00
#
_symmetry.space_group_name_H-M   'P 1'
#
loop_
_entity.id
_entity.type
_entity.pdbx_description
1 polymer ?
#
loop_
_entity_poly.entity_id
_entity_poly.type
_entity_poly.pdbx_seq_one_letter_code
_entity_poly.pdbx_strand_id
1 'polypeptide(L)'
;MNTLKNLVRRLIAALREAGLEYAFTGALAASFYGVPRTTVDVDIMIRVSSEEDVDKLISALKRAKLKVEKEAIIRVLKSDYRILTISD
;
A
#
# COMPACT_ATOMS: atom_id res chain seq x y z
N MET A 1 6.65 13.41 13.65
CA MET A 1 5.34 13.87 13.12
C MET A 1 4.92 12.92 12.00
N ASN A 2 3.80 12.21 12.16
CA ASN A 2 3.22 11.39 11.09
C ASN A 2 2.67 12.32 10.02
N THR A 3 3.29 12.34 8.85
CA THR A 3 2.85 13.14 7.71
C THR A 3 2.65 12.21 6.54
N LEU A 4 1.75 12.56 5.62
CA LEU A 4 1.55 11.81 4.37
C LEU A 4 2.86 11.58 3.62
N LYS A 5 3.73 12.60 3.60
CA LYS A 5 5.09 12.52 3.02
C LYS A 5 5.95 11.43 3.67
N ASN A 6 5.91 11.31 4.99
CA ASN A 6 6.67 10.29 5.71
C ASN A 6 6.08 8.89 5.50
N LEU A 7 4.75 8.77 5.47
CA LEU A 7 4.05 7.53 5.15
C LEU A 7 4.45 7.01 3.75
N VAL A 8 4.35 7.85 2.73
CA VAL A 8 4.74 7.53 1.34
C VAL A 8 6.19 7.05 1.27
N ARG A 9 7.12 7.72 1.98
CA ARG A 9 8.53 7.31 2.00
C ARG A 9 8.75 5.93 2.63
N ARG A 10 8.09 5.64 3.75
CA ARG A 10 8.17 4.32 4.39
C ARG A 10 7.61 3.23 3.48
N LEU A 11 6.49 3.50 2.81
CA LEU A 11 5.86 2.56 1.87
C LEU A 11 6.75 2.27 0.66
N ILE A 12 7.32 3.31 0.03
CA ILE A 12 8.28 3.13 -1.09
C ILE A 12 9.47 2.27 -0.66
N ALA A 13 10.08 2.58 0.49
CA ALA A 13 11.22 1.83 0.97
C ALA A 13 10.87 0.36 1.22
N ALA A 14 9.77 0.10 1.93
CA ALA A 14 9.37 -1.23 2.33
C ALA A 14 8.90 -2.12 1.17
N LEU A 15 8.16 -1.55 0.20
CA LEU A 15 7.67 -2.28 -0.98
C LEU A 15 8.82 -2.59 -1.95
N ARG A 16 9.74 -1.63 -2.17
CA ARG A 16 10.93 -1.84 -3.00
C ARG A 16 11.85 -2.91 -2.41
N GLU A 17 12.09 -2.88 -1.10
CA GLU A 17 12.87 -3.91 -0.41
C GLU A 17 12.22 -5.29 -0.49
N ALA A 18 10.88 -5.35 -0.47
CA ALA A 18 10.13 -6.59 -0.63
C ALA A 18 10.15 -7.13 -2.08
N GLY A 19 10.62 -6.35 -3.06
CA GLY A 19 10.61 -6.73 -4.47
C GLY A 19 9.20 -6.86 -5.06
N LEU A 20 8.21 -6.19 -4.47
CA LEU A 20 6.83 -6.21 -4.95
C LEU A 20 6.66 -5.19 -6.08
N GLU A 21 5.89 -5.56 -7.11
CA GLU A 21 5.45 -4.59 -8.11
C GLU A 21 4.23 -3.82 -7.59
N TYR A 22 4.34 -2.49 -7.61
CA TYR A 22 3.30 -1.60 -7.11
C TYR A 22 3.23 -0.30 -7.92
N ALA A 23 2.08 0.35 -7.87
CA ALA A 23 1.88 1.67 -8.42
C ALA A 23 1.05 2.52 -7.45
N PHE A 24 1.47 3.77 -7.21
CA PHE A 24 0.63 4.76 -6.57
C PHE A 24 -0.49 5.17 -7.51
N THR A 25 -1.70 5.30 -6.97
CA THR A 25 -2.90 5.71 -7.72
C THR A 25 -3.65 6.82 -6.98
N GLY A 26 -4.90 7.04 -7.33
CA GLY A 26 -5.79 7.97 -6.65
C GLY A 26 -5.30 9.42 -6.70
N ALA A 27 -5.65 10.19 -5.66
CA ALA A 27 -5.42 11.63 -5.63
C ALA A 27 -3.93 12.01 -5.61
N LEU A 28 -3.06 11.18 -5.02
CA LEU A 28 -1.61 11.41 -5.03
C LEU A 28 -1.05 11.32 -6.45
N ALA A 29 -1.39 10.27 -7.20
CA ALA A 29 -0.95 10.10 -8.57
C ALA A 29 -1.56 11.17 -9.50
N ALA A 30 -2.85 11.48 -9.34
CA ALA A 30 -3.52 12.54 -10.10
C ALA A 30 -2.89 13.92 -9.86
N SER A 31 -2.46 14.21 -8.63
CA SER A 31 -1.76 15.46 -8.30
C SER A 31 -0.34 15.50 -8.85
N PHE A 32 0.32 14.36 -8.99
CA PHE A 32 1.68 14.27 -9.52
C PHE A 32 1.71 14.40 -11.05
N TYR A 33 0.79 13.73 -11.75
CA TYR A 33 0.75 13.71 -13.23
C TYR A 33 -0.24 14.70 -13.85
N GLY A 34 -1.15 15.29 -13.06
CA GLY A 34 -2.21 16.17 -13.52
C GLY A 34 -2.28 17.47 -12.73
N VAL A 35 -3.50 17.84 -12.30
CA VAL A 35 -3.73 19.08 -11.54
C VAL A 35 -3.65 18.79 -10.04
N PRO A 36 -2.77 19.49 -9.29
CA PRO A 36 -2.64 19.30 -7.85
C PRO A 36 -3.95 19.48 -7.10
N ARG A 37 -4.25 18.56 -6.16
CA ARG A 37 -5.37 18.66 -5.22
C ARG A 37 -4.99 18.12 -3.85
N THR A 38 -5.75 18.49 -2.83
CA THR A 38 -5.54 17.99 -1.47
C THR A 38 -5.95 16.52 -1.36
N THR A 39 -5.17 15.75 -0.61
CA THR A 39 -5.52 14.42 -0.12
C THR A 39 -4.97 14.22 1.30
N VAL A 40 -5.58 13.31 2.05
CA VAL A 40 -5.17 12.92 3.40
C VAL A 40 -4.72 11.46 3.49
N ASP A 41 -4.88 10.70 2.41
CA ASP A 41 -4.57 9.27 2.30
C ASP A 41 -3.70 8.99 1.06
N VAL A 42 -3.41 7.71 0.86
CA VAL A 42 -2.67 7.22 -0.30
C VAL A 42 -3.22 5.89 -0.78
N ASP A 43 -3.46 5.81 -2.08
CA ASP A 43 -3.90 4.58 -2.75
C ASP A 43 -2.73 3.91 -3.46
N ILE A 44 -2.62 2.58 -3.32
CA ILE A 44 -1.55 1.79 -3.93
C ILE A 44 -2.16 0.52 -4.53
N MET A 45 -1.91 0.27 -5.80
CA MET A 45 -2.13 -1.02 -6.43
C MET A 45 -0.88 -1.87 -6.26
N ILE A 46 -1.04 -3.11 -5.82
CA ILE A 46 0.06 -4.05 -5.58
C ILE A 46 -0.27 -5.34 -6.31
N ARG A 47 0.68 -5.86 -7.10
CA ARG A 47 0.52 -7.15 -7.75
C ARG A 47 0.85 -8.27 -6.75
N VAL A 48 -0.12 -9.14 -6.51
CA VAL A 48 0.01 -10.34 -5.67
C VAL A 48 -0.33 -11.54 -6.54
N SER A 49 0.66 -12.39 -6.81
CA SER A 49 0.51 -13.54 -7.71
C SER A 49 0.78 -14.87 -7.02
N SER A 50 1.26 -14.86 -5.78
CA SER A 50 1.62 -16.04 -5.01
C SER A 50 1.38 -15.84 -3.51
N GLU A 51 1.40 -16.93 -2.74
CA GLU A 51 1.39 -16.86 -1.28
C GLU A 51 2.64 -16.17 -0.73
N GLU A 52 3.79 -16.35 -1.39
CA GLU A 52 5.03 -15.63 -1.05
C GLU A 52 4.87 -14.11 -1.16
N ASP A 53 4.14 -13.63 -2.17
CA ASP A 53 3.84 -12.19 -2.31
C ASP A 53 2.95 -11.67 -1.17
N VAL A 54 2.05 -12.50 -0.64
CA VAL A 54 1.24 -12.15 0.53
C VAL A 54 2.14 -11.95 1.76
N ASP A 55 3.08 -12.87 1.98
CA ASP A 55 4.02 -12.78 3.11
C ASP A 55 5.00 -11.60 2.96
N LYS A 56 5.45 -11.32 1.73
CA LYS A 56 6.22 -10.12 1.39
C LYS A 56 5.43 -8.85 1.68
N LEU A 57 4.15 -8.82 1.30
CA LEU A 57 3.27 -7.67 1.51
C LEU A 57 3.06 -7.40 3.01
N ILE A 58 2.76 -8.43 3.80
CA ILE A 58 2.62 -8.30 5.26
C ILE A 58 3.91 -7.75 5.87
N SER A 59 5.05 -8.29 5.46
CA SER A 59 6.36 -7.85 5.96
C SER A 59 6.64 -6.39 5.59
N ALA A 60 6.31 -5.98 4.37
CA ALA A 60 6.46 -4.60 3.90
C ALA A 60 5.56 -3.63 4.68
N LEU A 61 4.29 -3.97 4.88
CA LEU A 61 3.35 -3.14 5.65
C LEU A 61 3.79 -2.98 7.10
N LYS A 62 4.26 -4.06 7.74
CA LYS A 62 4.84 -4.01 9.10
C LYS A 62 6.09 -3.14 9.16
N ARG A 63 7.01 -3.24 8.19
CA ARG A 63 8.19 -2.35 8.07
C ARG A 63 7.78 -0.89 7.90
N ALA A 64 6.69 -0.63 7.17
CA ALA A 64 6.12 0.69 7.02
C ALA A 64 5.37 1.21 8.27
N LYS A 65 5.38 0.44 9.36
CA LYS A 65 4.71 0.69 10.65
C LYS A 65 3.18 0.64 10.58
N LEU A 66 2.62 -0.01 9.57
CA LEU A 66 1.18 -0.23 9.44
C LEU A 66 0.79 -1.55 10.13
N LYS A 67 -0.35 -1.53 10.81
CA LYS A 67 -0.92 -2.72 11.45
C LYS A 67 -1.83 -3.44 10.46
N VAL A 68 -1.51 -4.69 10.16
CA VAL A 68 -2.31 -5.53 9.26
C VAL A 68 -2.24 -6.99 9.71
N GLU A 69 -3.40 -7.65 9.70
CA GLU A 69 -3.53 -9.07 9.97
C GLU A 69 -3.48 -9.87 8.65
N LYS A 70 -2.81 -11.03 8.65
CA LYS A 70 -2.69 -11.89 7.45
C LYS A 70 -4.08 -12.29 6.94
N GLU A 71 -4.99 -12.57 7.85
CA GLU A 71 -6.37 -12.98 7.57
C GLU A 71 -7.17 -11.87 6.87
N ALA A 72 -6.87 -10.60 7.14
CA ALA A 72 -7.52 -9.47 6.46
C ALA A 72 -7.12 -9.44 4.98
N ILE A 73 -5.83 -9.63 4.67
CA ILE A 73 -5.33 -9.69 3.30
C ILE A 73 -5.91 -10.90 2.57
N ILE A 74 -5.87 -12.09 3.18
CA ILE A 74 -6.43 -13.32 2.58
C ILE A 74 -7.92 -13.15 2.28
N ARG A 75 -8.69 -12.55 3.19
CA ARG A 75 -10.12 -12.29 2.99
C ARG A 75 -10.37 -11.37 1.80
N VAL A 76 -9.60 -10.29 1.69
CA VAL A 76 -9.73 -9.33 0.60
C VAL A 76 -9.34 -9.96 -0.74
N LEU A 77 -8.27 -10.76 -0.80
CA LEU A 77 -7.86 -11.45 -2.03
C LEU A 77 -8.92 -12.45 -2.55
N LYS A 78 -9.74 -12.99 -1.65
CA LYS A 78 -10.89 -13.87 -1.98
C LYS A 78 -12.18 -13.11 -2.33
N SER A 79 -12.22 -11.80 -2.14
CA SER A 79 -13.37 -10.96 -2.49
C SER A 79 -13.33 -10.51 -3.96
N ASP A 80 -14.46 -10.10 -4.50
CA ASP A 80 -14.55 -9.65 -5.90
C ASP A 80 -13.77 -8.36 -6.15
N TYR A 81 -13.71 -7.47 -5.16
CA TYR A 81 -13.11 -6.13 -5.31
C TYR A 81 -11.62 -6.08 -4.97
N ARG A 82 -11.14 -6.95 -4.07
CA ARG A 82 -9.73 -7.02 -3.63
C ARG A 82 -9.15 -5.70 -3.12
N ILE A 83 -9.97 -4.91 -2.42
CA ILE A 83 -9.57 -3.65 -1.78
C ILE A 83 -9.39 -3.84 -0.27
N LEU A 84 -8.26 -3.36 0.26
CA LEU A 84 -7.96 -3.31 1.69
C LEU A 84 -7.67 -1.87 2.11
N THR A 85 -8.36 -1.38 3.13
CA THR A 85 -8.10 -0.07 3.75
C THR A 85 -7.41 -0.28 5.09
N ILE A 86 -6.34 0.47 5.34
CA ILE A 86 -5.52 0.38 6.56
C ILE A 86 -5.31 1.79 7.12
N SER A 87 -5.42 1.96 8.43
CA SER A 87 -5.08 3.21 9.13
C SER A 87 -3.62 3.19 9.59
N ASP A 88 -2.91 4.33 9.44
CA ASP A 88 -1.57 4.59 10.00
C ASP A 88 -1.61 4.97 11.49
#